data_AF-A0A922SH97-F1
#
_entry.id   AF-A0A922SH97-F1
#
_cell.length_a   1.000
_cell.length_b   1.000
_cell.length_c   1.000
_cell.angle_alpha   90.00
_cell.angle_beta   90.00
_cell.angle_gamma   90.00
#
_symmetry.space_group_name_H-M   'P 1'
#
loop_
_entity.id
_entity.type
_entity.pdbx_description
1 polymer ?
#
loop_
_entity_poly.entity_id
_entity_poly.type
_entity_poly.pdbx_seq_one_letter_code
_entity_poly.pdbx_strand_id
1 'polypeptide(L)'
;MSDLIDIHTLIKNIKVNLLKLSKVKRTKKVLEQKYLEANGLYDKYIKCRSELDIKVSKGYVKQEELKYILIICEEIESYYQRIQNFCLENEQSLSTVNTMTEFDMKTASSLLPVMTGEEECTKKLIDALEFYSQNIKKEHESLLISFVLKTRISRHAKLRLASNYDTSADLIKDMKNNLLTKQSATALQLELLQSRQGSQSIEEFGKKLEDLFVELTISQADGKEDAYKMFRPVNEKLAIQRFTEGLRNGRLSTILTARDYSELKDVIRAAKDEERAHQGHSTSAETVFAAQHRGRHRNRLRGIRYLLGLITEGAQEVLLTIREDVDVITVRLRIRETIIAITGIILIC
;
A
#
# COMPACT_ATOMS: atom_id res chain seq x y z
N MET A 1 8.23 32.56 -54.60
CA MET A 1 8.96 31.36 -55.04
C MET A 1 9.99 30.95 -53.98
N SER A 2 10.81 31.89 -53.46
CA SER A 2 11.69 31.66 -52.30
C SER A 2 10.95 31.02 -51.12
N ASP A 3 9.81 31.60 -50.72
CA ASP A 3 9.04 31.13 -49.56
C ASP A 3 8.56 29.67 -49.70
N LEU A 4 8.25 29.23 -50.92
CA LEU A 4 7.78 27.86 -51.19
C LEU A 4 8.92 26.84 -51.05
N ILE A 5 10.12 27.22 -51.50
CA ILE A 5 11.34 26.40 -51.38
C ILE A 5 11.78 26.31 -49.92
N ASP A 6 11.64 27.40 -49.17
CA ASP A 6 11.95 27.44 -47.74
C ASP A 6 10.99 26.54 -46.95
N ILE A 7 9.68 26.62 -47.23
CA ILE A 7 8.69 25.73 -46.61
C ILE A 7 8.96 24.26 -46.96
N HIS A 8 9.26 23.96 -48.22
CA HIS A 8 9.62 22.62 -48.67
C HIS A 8 10.82 22.04 -47.88
N THR A 9 11.87 22.84 -47.72
CA THR A 9 13.08 22.43 -47.01
C THR A 9 12.81 22.20 -45.52
N LEU A 10 12.02 23.06 -44.89
CA LEU A 10 11.68 22.95 -43.47
C LEU A 10 10.79 21.75 -43.16
N ILE A 11 9.75 21.51 -43.96
CA ILE A 11 8.86 20.34 -43.80
C ILE A 11 9.65 19.03 -44.03
N LYS A 12 10.52 19.00 -45.05
CA LYS A 12 11.42 17.87 -45.30
C LYS A 12 12.34 17.59 -44.10
N ASN A 13 12.89 18.62 -43.47
CA ASN A 13 13.74 18.48 -42.29
C ASN A 13 12.98 17.95 -41.07
N ILE A 14 11.74 18.41 -40.84
CA ILE A 14 10.89 17.88 -39.76
C ILE A 14 10.64 16.38 -39.96
N LYS A 15 10.29 15.96 -41.19
CA LYS A 15 10.13 14.55 -41.53
C LYS A 15 11.38 13.73 -41.23
N VAL A 16 12.55 14.18 -41.69
CA VAL A 16 13.82 13.47 -41.48
C VAL A 16 14.15 13.36 -39.99
N ASN A 17 13.91 14.42 -39.22
CA ASN A 17 14.13 14.42 -37.78
C ASN A 17 13.19 13.45 -37.05
N LEU A 18 11.91 13.39 -37.44
CA LEU A 18 10.95 12.43 -36.89
C LEU A 18 11.32 10.98 -37.17
N LEU A 19 11.84 10.68 -38.37
CA LEU A 19 12.32 9.34 -38.72
C LEU A 19 13.61 8.95 -37.96
N LYS A 20 14.51 9.92 -37.71
CA LYS A 20 15.76 9.69 -36.97
C LYS A 20 15.57 9.55 -35.45
N LEU A 21 14.41 9.93 -34.90
CA LEU A 21 14.14 9.78 -33.48
C LEU A 21 13.93 8.29 -33.10
N SER A 22 14.80 7.80 -32.21
CA SER A 22 14.70 6.45 -31.63
C SER A 22 13.42 6.30 -30.80
N LYS A 23 12.87 5.07 -30.74
CA LYS A 23 11.62 4.76 -29.99
C LYS A 23 11.63 5.29 -28.54
N VAL A 24 12.78 5.26 -27.88
CA VAL A 24 12.97 5.70 -26.48
C VAL A 24 12.87 7.23 -26.32
N LYS A 25 13.19 8.01 -27.36
CA LYS A 25 13.14 9.49 -27.33
C LYS A 25 11.81 10.06 -27.83
N ARG A 26 10.88 9.21 -28.28
CA ARG A 26 9.53 9.60 -28.76
C ARG A 26 8.61 9.82 -27.57
N THR A 27 8.80 10.93 -26.87
CA THR A 27 7.85 11.37 -25.86
C THR A 27 6.70 12.12 -26.54
N LYS A 28 5.47 11.97 -26.00
CA LYS A 28 4.25 12.62 -26.51
C LYS A 28 4.46 14.12 -26.79
N LYS A 29 5.14 14.80 -25.85
CA LYS A 29 5.47 16.23 -25.93
C LYS A 29 6.34 16.60 -27.14
N VAL A 30 7.32 15.76 -27.50
CA VAL A 30 8.20 16.01 -28.66
C VAL A 30 7.47 15.79 -29.97
N LEU A 31 6.59 14.77 -30.03
CA LEU A 31 5.76 14.50 -31.21
C LEU A 31 4.72 15.61 -31.43
N GLU A 32 4.03 16.05 -30.38
CA GLU A 32 3.08 17.17 -30.43
C GLU A 32 3.76 18.47 -30.87
N GLN A 33 4.95 18.78 -30.33
CA GLN A 33 5.69 19.97 -30.71
C GLN A 33 6.09 19.96 -32.19
N LYS A 34 6.56 18.83 -32.70
CA LYS A 34 6.96 18.69 -34.11
C LYS A 34 5.77 18.66 -35.06
N TYR A 35 4.63 18.13 -34.62
CA TYR A 35 3.38 18.20 -35.36
C TYR A 35 2.86 19.64 -35.44
N LEU A 36 2.92 20.39 -34.34
CA LEU A 36 2.50 21.79 -34.30
C LEU A 36 3.40 22.69 -35.17
N GLU A 37 4.71 22.44 -35.17
CA GLU A 37 5.65 23.07 -36.12
C GLU A 37 5.30 22.75 -37.58
N ALA A 38 4.93 21.50 -37.89
CA ALA A 38 4.53 21.09 -39.24
C ALA A 38 3.21 21.75 -39.67
N ASN A 39 2.21 21.83 -38.80
CA ASN A 39 0.94 22.50 -39.07
C ASN A 39 1.15 24.00 -39.35
N GLY A 40 1.96 24.67 -38.55
CA GLY A 40 2.27 26.09 -38.77
C GLY A 40 2.98 26.36 -40.11
N LEU A 41 3.77 25.41 -40.62
CA LEU A 41 4.37 25.50 -41.96
C LEU A 41 3.38 25.17 -43.07
N TYR A 42 2.46 24.23 -42.83
CA TYR A 42 1.41 23.88 -43.79
C TYR A 42 0.39 25.02 -43.97
N ASP A 43 0.03 25.74 -42.89
CA ASP A 43 -0.81 26.93 -42.98
C ASP A 43 -0.17 28.04 -43.82
N LYS A 44 1.15 28.22 -43.69
CA LYS A 44 1.91 29.14 -44.55
C LYS A 44 1.93 28.67 -46.00
N TYR A 45 2.05 27.36 -46.24
CA TYR A 45 1.95 26.78 -47.57
C TYR A 45 0.57 27.03 -48.21
N ILE A 46 -0.53 26.83 -47.49
CA ILE A 46 -1.89 27.09 -47.99
C ILE A 46 -2.03 28.55 -48.43
N LYS A 47 -1.54 29.50 -47.62
CA LYS A 47 -1.53 30.93 -47.97
C LYS A 47 -0.71 31.19 -49.24
N CYS A 48 0.53 30.69 -49.30
CA CYS A 48 1.38 30.82 -50.48
C CYS A 48 0.76 30.20 -51.74
N ARG A 49 0.07 29.06 -51.61
CA ARG A 49 -0.63 28.39 -52.71
C ARG A 49 -1.80 29.23 -53.23
N SER A 50 -2.61 29.79 -52.34
CA SER A 50 -3.74 30.66 -52.73
C SER A 50 -3.26 31.91 -53.50
N GLU A 51 -2.14 32.50 -53.09
CA GLU A 51 -1.52 33.62 -53.81
C GLU A 51 -0.94 33.19 -55.16
N LEU A 52 -0.43 31.96 -55.24
CA LEU A 52 0.08 31.38 -56.48
C LEU A 52 -1.05 31.13 -57.47
N ASP A 53 -2.18 30.58 -57.02
CA ASP A 53 -3.37 30.35 -57.86
C ASP A 53 -3.93 31.67 -58.42
N ILE A 54 -3.88 32.75 -57.64
CA ILE A 54 -4.23 34.11 -58.11
C ILE A 54 -3.23 34.62 -59.17
N LYS A 55 -1.93 34.34 -59.02
CA LYS A 55 -0.90 34.74 -60.00
C LYS A 55 -0.98 33.92 -61.29
N VAL A 56 -1.32 32.63 -61.18
CA VAL A 56 -1.53 31.72 -62.30
C VAL A 56 -2.78 32.12 -63.10
N SER A 57 -3.90 32.39 -62.44
CA SER A 57 -5.15 32.82 -63.09
C SER A 57 -5.02 34.17 -63.81
N LYS A 58 -4.11 35.05 -63.34
CA LYS A 58 -3.78 36.31 -63.99
C LYS A 58 -2.70 36.20 -65.08
N GLY A 59 -2.18 34.99 -65.37
CA GLY A 59 -1.22 34.75 -66.44
C GLY A 59 0.22 35.22 -66.15
N TYR A 60 0.56 35.50 -64.89
CA TYR A 60 1.89 36.03 -64.51
C TYR A 60 2.98 34.96 -64.37
N VAL A 61 2.66 33.68 -64.59
CA VAL A 61 3.59 32.55 -64.38
C VAL A 61 3.82 31.81 -65.69
N LYS A 62 5.09 31.62 -66.06
CA LYS A 62 5.46 30.86 -67.27
C LYS A 62 5.11 29.38 -67.09
N GLN A 63 4.71 28.73 -68.19
CA GLN A 63 4.26 27.33 -68.19
C GLN A 63 5.31 26.34 -67.66
N GLU A 64 6.60 26.64 -67.86
CA GLU A 64 7.73 25.83 -67.38
C GLU A 64 7.95 25.96 -65.86
N GLU A 65 7.84 27.18 -65.32
CA GLU A 65 7.93 27.46 -63.88
C GLU A 65 6.75 26.83 -63.13
N LEU A 66 5.58 26.79 -63.77
CA LEU A 66 4.37 26.20 -63.21
C LEU A 66 4.50 24.70 -62.96
N LYS A 67 5.14 23.96 -63.87
CA LYS A 67 5.42 22.52 -63.68
C LYS A 67 6.32 22.27 -62.48
N TYR A 68 7.37 23.08 -62.31
CA TYR A 68 8.30 22.95 -61.19
C TYR A 68 7.63 23.27 -59.85
N ILE A 69 6.78 24.29 -59.82
CA ILE A 69 6.04 24.69 -58.61
C ILE A 69 5.03 23.62 -58.20
N LEU A 70 4.33 22.99 -59.16
CA LEU A 70 3.40 21.90 -58.86
C LEU A 70 4.10 20.69 -58.23
N ILE A 71 5.29 20.32 -58.71
CA ILE A 71 6.08 19.23 -58.11
C ILE A 71 6.42 19.55 -56.65
N ILE A 72 6.88 20.77 -56.36
CA ILE A 72 7.19 21.18 -54.97
C ILE A 72 5.93 21.13 -54.09
N CYS A 73 4.79 21.57 -54.62
CA CYS A 73 3.51 21.49 -53.92
C CYS A 73 3.13 20.05 -53.56
N GLU A 74 3.23 19.12 -54.50
CA GLU A 74 2.96 17.69 -54.27
C GLU A 74 3.92 17.09 -53.25
N GLU A 75 5.20 17.46 -53.28
CA GLU A 75 6.20 16.99 -52.30
C GLU A 75 5.89 17.50 -50.89
N ILE A 76 5.49 18.77 -50.75
CA ILE A 76 5.07 19.36 -49.47
C ILE A 76 3.87 18.60 -48.89
N GLU A 77 2.83 18.37 -49.70
CA GLU A 77 1.64 17.62 -49.27
C GLU A 77 2.00 16.19 -48.86
N SER A 78 2.82 15.50 -49.66
CA SER A 78 3.28 14.14 -49.37
C SER A 78 4.07 14.06 -48.07
N TYR A 79 4.94 15.05 -47.78
CA TYR A 79 5.68 15.08 -46.53
C TYR A 79 4.78 15.38 -45.33
N TYR A 80 3.85 16.32 -45.47
CA TYR A 80 2.91 16.64 -44.41
C TYR A 80 2.00 15.46 -44.06
N GLN A 81 1.43 14.77 -45.05
CA GLN A 81 0.62 13.56 -44.83
C GLN A 81 1.42 12.46 -44.12
N ARG A 82 2.69 12.27 -44.49
CA ARG A 82 3.55 11.29 -43.80
C ARG A 82 3.83 11.67 -42.34
N ILE A 83 4.01 12.96 -42.04
CA ILE A 83 4.18 13.44 -40.66
C ILE A 83 2.89 13.22 -39.87
N GLN A 84 1.73 13.53 -40.46
CA GLN A 84 0.43 13.32 -39.83
C GLN A 84 0.18 11.84 -39.52
N ASN A 85 0.38 10.94 -40.49
CA ASN A 85 0.24 9.50 -40.28
C ASN A 85 1.21 8.99 -39.21
N PHE A 86 2.46 9.46 -39.23
CA PHE A 86 3.45 9.10 -38.22
C PHE A 86 3.05 9.57 -36.81
N CYS A 87 2.47 10.76 -36.67
CA CYS A 87 1.99 11.24 -35.38
C CYS A 87 0.75 10.46 -34.91
N LEU A 88 -0.20 10.14 -35.79
CA LEU A 88 -1.40 9.35 -35.47
C LEU A 88 -1.08 7.89 -35.08
N GLU A 89 -0.19 7.22 -35.81
CA GLU A 89 0.27 5.86 -35.48
C GLU A 89 1.00 5.83 -34.12
N ASN A 90 1.76 6.88 -33.80
CA ASN A 90 2.43 7.01 -32.51
C ASN A 90 1.46 7.41 -31.38
N GLU A 91 0.37 8.14 -31.63
CA GLU A 91 -0.67 8.38 -30.62
C GLU A 91 -1.44 7.10 -30.27
N GLN A 92 -1.71 6.23 -31.24
CA GLN A 92 -2.32 4.91 -31.00
C GLN A 92 -1.37 3.97 -30.23
N SER A 93 -0.05 4.09 -30.47
CA SER A 93 0.95 3.29 -29.74
C SER A 93 1.45 3.92 -28.43
N LEU A 94 1.27 5.23 -28.19
CA LEU A 94 1.51 5.88 -26.90
C LEU A 94 0.28 5.85 -25.97
N SER A 95 -0.95 5.81 -26.50
CA SER A 95 -2.15 5.58 -25.68
C SER A 95 -2.20 4.17 -25.08
N THR A 96 -1.46 3.22 -25.65
CA THR A 96 -1.21 1.89 -25.07
C THR A 96 -0.11 1.88 -23.99
N VAL A 97 0.64 2.98 -23.80
CA VAL A 97 1.70 3.09 -22.78
C VAL A 97 1.17 3.65 -21.45
N ASN A 98 -0.12 4.00 -21.37
CA ASN A 98 -0.79 4.14 -20.07
C ASN A 98 -1.05 2.75 -19.49
N THR A 99 -0.09 2.30 -18.69
CA THR A 99 -0.19 1.37 -17.55
C THR A 99 -1.62 1.08 -17.07
N MET A 100 -2.29 0.16 -17.76
CA MET A 100 -3.22 -0.79 -17.17
C MET A 100 -2.97 -2.10 -17.90
N THR A 101 -2.13 -2.92 -17.29
CA THR A 101 -1.64 -4.16 -17.89
C THR A 101 -2.80 -5.10 -18.15
N GLU A 102 -2.94 -5.53 -19.41
CA GLU A 102 -3.66 -6.76 -19.73
C GLU A 102 -3.09 -7.89 -18.87
N PHE A 103 -3.95 -8.81 -18.43
CA PHE A 103 -3.51 -9.92 -17.58
C PHE A 103 -2.55 -10.82 -18.37
N ASP A 104 -1.29 -10.86 -17.94
CA ASP A 104 -0.26 -11.74 -18.49
C ASP A 104 0.04 -12.88 -17.51
N MET A 105 -0.22 -14.11 -17.95
CA MET A 105 0.05 -15.32 -17.18
C MET A 105 1.52 -15.47 -16.78
N LYS A 106 2.48 -14.98 -17.59
CA LYS A 106 3.90 -15.06 -17.26
C LYS A 106 4.26 -14.11 -16.13
N THR A 107 3.79 -12.87 -16.22
CA THR A 107 3.95 -11.86 -15.17
C THR A 107 3.28 -12.31 -13.86
N ALA A 108 2.02 -12.76 -13.94
CA ALA A 108 1.29 -13.32 -12.80
C ALA A 108 2.01 -14.53 -12.19
N SER A 109 2.63 -15.37 -13.03
CA SER A 109 3.34 -16.55 -12.56
C SER A 109 4.62 -16.22 -11.79
N SER A 110 5.33 -15.17 -12.21
CA SER A 110 6.55 -14.68 -11.56
C SER A 110 6.24 -13.95 -10.25
N LEU A 111 5.14 -13.19 -10.22
CA LEU A 111 4.82 -12.28 -9.13
C LEU A 111 4.02 -12.94 -8.00
N LEU A 112 3.16 -13.91 -8.31
CA LEU A 112 2.33 -14.60 -7.33
C LEU A 112 3.01 -15.90 -6.87
N PRO A 113 3.39 -16.01 -5.58
CA PRO A 113 3.99 -17.23 -5.04
C PRO A 113 2.97 -18.37 -4.96
N VAL A 114 3.43 -19.62 -5.05
CA VAL A 114 2.58 -20.80 -4.85
C VAL A 114 2.48 -21.08 -3.34
N MET A 115 1.27 -21.35 -2.85
CA MET A 115 1.07 -21.70 -1.44
C MET A 115 1.74 -23.03 -1.09
N THR A 116 2.71 -22.99 -0.18
CA THR A 116 3.42 -24.15 0.37
C THR A 116 2.79 -24.70 1.66
N GLY A 117 1.80 -24.00 2.23
CA GLY A 117 1.16 -24.34 3.51
C GLY A 117 1.70 -23.54 4.70
N GLU A 118 2.78 -22.78 4.51
CA GLU A 118 3.28 -21.82 5.51
C GLU A 118 2.42 -20.54 5.53
N GLU A 119 2.20 -19.99 6.72
CA GLU A 119 1.39 -18.78 6.90
C GLU A 119 2.07 -17.55 6.26
N GLU A 120 3.40 -17.45 6.33
CA GLU A 120 4.15 -16.37 5.67
C GLU A 120 3.98 -16.36 4.15
N CYS A 121 4.02 -17.53 3.51
CA CYS A 121 3.78 -17.64 2.07
C CYS A 121 2.35 -17.24 1.72
N THR A 122 1.39 -17.50 2.61
CA THR A 122 0.00 -17.10 2.45
C THR A 122 -0.16 -15.58 2.54
N LYS A 123 0.50 -14.92 3.50
CA LYS A 123 0.54 -13.45 3.61
C LYS A 123 1.16 -12.82 2.36
N LYS A 124 2.32 -13.30 1.93
CA LYS A 124 3.00 -12.84 0.70
C LYS A 124 2.15 -13.01 -0.55
N LEU A 125 1.40 -14.11 -0.67
CA LEU A 125 0.47 -14.32 -1.78
C LEU A 125 -0.69 -13.31 -1.75
N ILE A 126 -1.27 -13.07 -0.58
CA ILE A 126 -2.35 -12.10 -0.41
C ILE A 126 -1.88 -10.69 -0.78
N ASP A 127 -0.71 -10.27 -0.29
CA ASP A 127 -0.16 -8.94 -0.58
C ASP A 127 0.18 -8.78 -2.06
N ALA A 128 0.77 -9.82 -2.68
CA ALA A 128 1.08 -9.83 -4.11
C ALA A 128 -0.20 -9.81 -4.97
N LEU A 129 -1.26 -10.50 -4.52
CA LEU A 129 -2.56 -10.49 -5.18
C LEU A 129 -3.25 -9.13 -5.06
N GLU A 130 -3.21 -8.52 -3.88
CA GLU A 130 -3.75 -7.18 -3.63
C GLU A 130 -3.04 -6.15 -4.52
N PHE A 131 -1.71 -6.16 -4.55
CA PHE A 131 -0.93 -5.32 -5.44
C PHE A 131 -1.25 -5.57 -6.92
N TYR A 132 -1.30 -6.83 -7.35
CA TYR A 132 -1.52 -7.15 -8.75
C TYR A 132 -2.95 -6.78 -9.20
N SER A 133 -3.95 -6.99 -8.33
CA SER A 133 -5.35 -6.64 -8.61
C SER A 133 -5.55 -5.12 -8.83
N GLN A 134 -4.83 -4.28 -8.09
CA GLN A 134 -4.91 -2.82 -8.24
C GLN A 134 -4.36 -2.31 -9.58
N ASN A 135 -3.51 -3.11 -10.26
CA ASN A 135 -2.81 -2.72 -11.48
C ASN A 135 -3.42 -3.31 -12.77
N ILE A 136 -4.50 -4.10 -12.65
CA ILE A 136 -5.14 -4.80 -13.76
C ILE A 136 -6.50 -4.16 -14.08
N LYS A 137 -6.92 -4.25 -15.35
CA LYS A 137 -8.26 -3.84 -15.77
C LYS A 137 -9.33 -4.77 -15.18
N LYS A 138 -10.46 -4.21 -14.76
CA LYS A 138 -11.62 -4.97 -14.21
C LYS A 138 -12.06 -6.16 -15.07
N GLU A 139 -11.96 -6.01 -16.40
CA GLU A 139 -12.29 -7.05 -17.38
C GLU A 139 -11.46 -8.33 -17.23
N HIS A 140 -10.23 -8.23 -16.69
CA HIS A 140 -9.32 -9.34 -16.51
C HIS A 140 -9.25 -9.85 -15.06
N GLU A 141 -10.03 -9.28 -14.13
CA GLU A 141 -10.09 -9.77 -12.75
C GLU A 141 -10.60 -11.22 -12.68
N SER A 142 -11.56 -11.58 -13.53
CA SER A 142 -12.07 -12.95 -13.64
C SER A 142 -10.97 -13.96 -14.01
N LEU A 143 -10.06 -13.56 -14.91
CA LEU A 143 -8.91 -14.37 -15.31
C LEU A 143 -7.91 -14.51 -14.16
N LEU A 144 -7.63 -13.43 -13.44
CA LEU A 144 -6.78 -13.44 -12.25
C LEU A 144 -7.31 -14.38 -11.16
N ILE A 145 -8.60 -14.26 -10.83
CA ILE A 145 -9.28 -15.12 -9.84
C ILE A 145 -9.16 -16.59 -10.26
N SER A 146 -9.48 -16.89 -11.53
CA SER A 146 -9.40 -18.25 -12.05
C SER A 146 -7.98 -18.81 -12.02
N PHE A 147 -6.99 -17.97 -12.30
CA PHE A 147 -5.58 -18.35 -12.26
C PHE A 147 -5.15 -18.67 -10.83
N VAL A 148 -5.43 -17.79 -9.87
CA VAL A 148 -5.05 -17.97 -8.47
C VAL A 148 -5.69 -19.22 -7.87
N LEU A 149 -7.00 -19.40 -8.07
CA LEU A 149 -7.74 -20.58 -7.60
C LEU A 149 -7.24 -21.89 -8.22
N LYS A 150 -6.81 -21.88 -9.48
CA LYS A 150 -6.36 -23.10 -10.16
C LYS A 150 -4.89 -23.40 -9.88
N THR A 151 -4.00 -22.42 -9.91
CA THR A 151 -2.55 -22.63 -10.04
C THR A 151 -1.72 -22.19 -8.83
N ARG A 152 -2.25 -21.35 -7.92
CA ARG A 152 -1.47 -20.77 -6.80
C ARG A 152 -1.93 -21.23 -5.43
N ILE A 153 -3.21 -21.57 -5.28
CA ILE A 153 -3.79 -22.03 -4.02
C ILE A 153 -3.58 -23.54 -3.83
N SER A 154 -3.17 -23.96 -2.63
CA SER A 154 -2.96 -25.37 -2.28
C SER A 154 -4.29 -26.14 -2.17
N ARG A 155 -4.28 -27.47 -2.35
CA ARG A 155 -5.51 -28.29 -2.28
C ARG A 155 -6.27 -28.13 -0.96
N HIS A 156 -5.55 -28.00 0.16
CA HIS A 156 -6.16 -27.77 1.47
C HIS A 156 -6.84 -26.41 1.59
N ALA A 157 -6.23 -25.36 1.04
CA ALA A 157 -6.80 -24.02 1.04
C ALA A 157 -8.07 -23.95 0.15
N LYS A 158 -8.10 -24.67 -0.98
CA LYS A 158 -9.30 -24.74 -1.85
C LYS A 158 -10.54 -25.32 -1.16
N LEU A 159 -10.37 -26.17 -0.14
CA LEU A 159 -11.48 -26.74 0.63
C LEU A 159 -12.07 -25.75 1.64
N ARG A 160 -11.31 -24.70 2.02
CA ARG A 160 -11.72 -23.70 3.00
C ARG A 160 -12.25 -22.41 2.36
N LEU A 161 -12.03 -22.26 1.07
CA LEU A 161 -12.42 -21.10 0.27
C LEU A 161 -13.71 -21.38 -0.52
N ALA A 162 -14.44 -20.33 -0.86
CA ALA A 162 -15.56 -20.41 -1.79
C ALA A 162 -15.10 -20.85 -3.19
N SER A 163 -16.02 -21.48 -3.93
CA SER A 163 -15.71 -22.03 -5.25
C SER A 163 -15.64 -20.96 -6.34
N ASN A 164 -16.35 -19.84 -6.17
CA ASN A 164 -16.46 -18.75 -7.13
C ASN A 164 -16.42 -17.41 -6.39
N TYR A 165 -15.82 -16.40 -7.01
CA TYR A 165 -15.78 -15.01 -6.52
C TYR A 165 -16.06 -14.06 -7.67
N ASP A 166 -16.85 -13.03 -7.39
CA ASP A 166 -17.18 -11.99 -8.37
C ASP A 166 -16.08 -10.93 -8.48
N THR A 167 -15.38 -10.65 -7.37
CA THR A 167 -14.29 -9.67 -7.32
C THR A 167 -13.02 -10.23 -6.70
N SER A 168 -11.87 -9.68 -7.11
CA SER A 168 -10.58 -9.99 -6.51
C SER A 168 -10.52 -9.59 -5.03
N ALA A 169 -11.25 -8.55 -4.63
CA ALA A 169 -11.38 -8.10 -3.25
C ALA A 169 -12.10 -9.14 -2.36
N ASP A 170 -13.15 -9.78 -2.86
CA ASP A 170 -13.88 -10.82 -2.12
C ASP A 170 -12.99 -12.05 -1.90
N LEU A 171 -12.22 -12.45 -2.92
CA LEU A 171 -11.22 -13.51 -2.79
C LEU A 171 -10.17 -13.16 -1.73
N ILE A 172 -9.60 -11.95 -1.77
CA ILE A 172 -8.61 -11.50 -0.80
C ILE A 172 -9.19 -11.52 0.62
N LYS A 173 -10.42 -11.03 0.80
CA LYS A 173 -11.10 -11.01 2.10
C LYS A 173 -11.32 -12.42 2.64
N ASP A 174 -11.77 -13.33 1.79
CA ASP A 174 -12.01 -14.72 2.17
C ASP A 174 -10.69 -15.45 2.51
N MET A 175 -9.63 -15.19 1.75
CA MET A 175 -8.28 -15.67 2.07
C MET A 175 -7.79 -15.16 3.42
N LYS A 176 -7.96 -13.85 3.72
CA LYS A 176 -7.58 -13.26 5.01
C LYS A 176 -8.35 -13.88 6.19
N ASN A 177 -9.61 -14.29 5.98
CA ASN A 177 -10.44 -14.85 7.04
C ASN A 177 -10.25 -16.36 7.28
N ASN A 178 -10.13 -17.14 6.19
CA ASN A 178 -10.18 -18.61 6.26
C ASN A 178 -8.80 -19.29 6.17
N LEU A 179 -7.78 -18.57 5.67
CA LEU A 179 -6.43 -19.13 5.51
C LEU A 179 -5.44 -18.62 6.55
N LEU A 180 -5.64 -17.41 7.10
CA LEU A 180 -4.79 -16.87 8.15
C LEU A 180 -5.36 -17.25 9.51
N THR A 181 -4.54 -17.86 10.35
CA THR A 181 -4.86 -18.11 11.75
C THR A 181 -4.72 -16.82 12.53
N LYS A 182 -5.84 -16.16 12.86
CA LYS A 182 -5.81 -15.02 13.79
C LYS A 182 -5.46 -15.54 15.19
N GLN A 183 -4.27 -15.21 15.70
CA GLN A 183 -4.02 -15.33 17.13
C GLN A 183 -4.93 -14.35 17.86
N SER A 184 -5.69 -14.84 18.85
CA SER A 184 -6.61 -14.00 19.60
C SER A 184 -5.84 -12.89 20.32
N ALA A 185 -6.36 -11.67 20.32
CA ALA A 185 -5.78 -10.55 21.05
C ALA A 185 -5.53 -10.90 22.53
N THR A 186 -6.42 -11.70 23.14
CA THR A 186 -6.27 -12.19 24.51
C THR A 186 -5.05 -13.09 24.68
N ALA A 187 -4.78 -14.00 23.74
CA ALA A 187 -3.61 -14.87 23.78
C ALA A 187 -2.30 -14.08 23.62
N LEU A 188 -2.27 -13.14 22.65
CA LEU A 188 -1.14 -12.24 22.43
C LEU A 188 -0.87 -11.36 23.65
N GLN A 189 -1.92 -10.82 24.27
CA GLN A 189 -1.81 -10.03 25.48
C GLN A 189 -1.26 -10.86 26.64
N LEU A 190 -1.75 -12.09 26.83
CA LEU A 190 -1.23 -12.99 27.86
C LEU A 190 0.22 -13.35 27.61
N GLU A 191 0.62 -13.63 26.38
CA GLU A 191 2.01 -13.93 26.04
C GLU A 191 2.92 -12.72 26.30
N LEU A 192 2.50 -11.52 25.92
CA LEU A 192 3.24 -10.29 26.19
C LEU A 192 3.38 -10.02 27.69
N LEU A 193 2.33 -10.27 28.48
CA LEU A 193 2.37 -10.11 29.95
C LEU A 193 3.27 -11.16 30.65
N GLN A 194 3.38 -12.36 30.08
CA GLN A 194 4.16 -13.47 30.64
C GLN A 194 5.61 -13.52 30.14
N SER A 195 5.94 -12.76 29.11
CA SER A 195 7.26 -12.74 28.49
C SER A 195 8.35 -12.25 29.46
N ARG A 196 9.46 -12.99 29.49
CA ARG A 196 10.66 -12.69 30.30
C ARG A 196 11.90 -12.98 29.48
N GLN A 197 12.99 -12.25 29.74
CA GLN A 197 14.26 -12.38 29.03
C GLN A 197 14.83 -13.80 29.14
N GLY A 198 14.77 -14.43 30.32
CA GLY A 198 15.30 -15.77 30.54
C GLY A 198 16.79 -15.89 30.17
N SER A 199 17.11 -16.78 29.23
CA SER A 199 18.46 -16.99 28.69
C SER A 199 18.74 -16.22 27.39
N GLN A 200 17.78 -15.45 26.89
CA GLN A 200 17.90 -14.70 25.63
C GLN A 200 18.75 -13.44 25.82
N SER A 201 19.37 -12.97 24.73
CA SER A 201 20.02 -11.66 24.71
C SER A 201 18.98 -10.54 24.86
N ILE A 202 19.42 -9.35 25.28
CA ILE A 202 18.55 -8.16 25.37
C ILE A 202 17.91 -7.84 24.01
N GLU A 203 18.64 -8.07 22.93
CA GLU A 203 18.20 -7.80 21.56
C GLU A 203 17.14 -8.80 21.07
N GLU A 204 17.35 -10.10 21.29
CA GLU A 204 16.35 -11.12 20.95
C GLU A 204 15.07 -10.96 21.78
N PHE A 205 15.21 -10.65 23.07
CA PHE A 205 14.07 -10.40 23.95
C PHE A 205 13.31 -9.13 23.53
N GLY A 206 14.03 -8.06 23.19
CA GLY A 206 13.46 -6.83 22.65
C GLY A 206 12.71 -7.07 21.36
N LYS A 207 13.32 -7.79 20.40
CA LYS A 207 12.67 -8.15 19.12
C LYS A 207 11.42 -9.00 19.32
N LYS A 208 11.46 -9.98 20.23
CA LYS A 208 10.27 -10.79 20.56
C LYS A 208 9.13 -9.90 21.06
N LEU A 209 9.41 -8.95 21.95
CA LEU A 209 8.39 -8.02 22.44
C LEU A 209 7.91 -7.05 21.36
N GLU A 210 8.79 -6.63 20.45
CA GLU A 210 8.43 -5.83 19.27
C GLU A 210 7.41 -6.57 18.39
N ASP A 211 7.71 -7.80 18.02
CA ASP A 211 6.84 -8.63 17.20
C ASP A 211 5.48 -8.84 17.89
N LEU A 212 5.48 -9.17 19.20
CA LEU A 212 4.25 -9.41 19.97
C LEU A 212 3.35 -8.18 20.10
N PHE A 213 3.90 -6.98 20.33
CA PHE A 213 3.04 -5.79 20.46
C PHE A 213 2.49 -5.36 19.10
N VAL A 214 3.25 -5.54 18.01
CA VAL A 214 2.78 -5.26 16.65
C VAL A 214 1.63 -6.19 16.30
N GLU A 215 1.77 -7.49 16.53
CA GLU A 215 0.71 -8.47 16.32
C GLU A 215 -0.52 -8.18 17.19
N LEU A 216 -0.32 -7.83 18.46
CA LEU A 216 -1.41 -7.43 19.36
C LEU A 216 -2.17 -6.20 18.84
N THR A 217 -1.44 -5.20 18.36
CA THR A 217 -2.02 -3.96 17.81
C THR A 217 -2.81 -4.24 16.54
N ILE A 218 -2.29 -5.09 15.65
CA ILE A 218 -2.99 -5.51 14.44
C ILE A 218 -4.26 -6.31 14.79
N SER A 219 -4.15 -7.23 15.75
CA SER A 219 -5.27 -8.09 16.19
C SER A 219 -6.38 -7.28 16.87
N GLN A 220 -6.04 -6.28 17.69
CA GLN A 220 -7.01 -5.40 18.35
C GLN A 220 -7.62 -4.35 17.41
N ALA A 221 -6.85 -3.86 16.43
CA ALA A 221 -7.34 -2.87 15.48
C ALA A 221 -8.31 -3.46 14.44
N ASP A 222 -8.21 -4.77 14.14
CA ASP A 222 -9.02 -5.51 13.16
C ASP A 222 -9.21 -4.74 11.83
N GLY A 223 -8.14 -4.11 11.36
CA GLY A 223 -8.11 -3.34 10.11
C GLY A 223 -8.66 -1.91 10.19
N LYS A 224 -9.03 -1.39 11.36
CA LYS A 224 -9.50 0.00 11.53
C LYS A 224 -8.35 0.95 11.86
N GLU A 225 -8.15 1.98 11.04
CA GLU A 225 -7.05 2.94 11.20
C GLU A 225 -7.14 3.75 12.52
N ASP A 226 -8.35 4.14 12.92
CA ASP A 226 -8.56 4.89 14.17
C ASP A 226 -8.23 4.05 15.41
N ALA A 227 -8.61 2.77 15.39
CA ALA A 227 -8.26 1.81 16.43
C ALA A 227 -6.75 1.58 16.48
N TYR A 228 -6.08 1.53 15.33
CA TYR A 228 -4.62 1.40 15.27
C TYR A 228 -3.90 2.61 15.92
N LYS A 229 -4.37 3.84 15.65
CA LYS A 229 -3.82 5.06 16.27
C LYS A 229 -4.01 5.08 17.80
N MET A 230 -5.10 4.50 18.30
CA MET A 230 -5.37 4.39 19.73
C MET A 230 -4.56 3.27 20.40
N PHE A 231 -4.55 2.06 19.83
CA PHE A 231 -3.95 0.89 20.47
C PHE A 231 -2.42 0.88 20.38
N ARG A 232 -1.83 1.46 19.33
CA ARG A 232 -0.37 1.53 19.17
C ARG A 232 0.34 2.10 20.41
N PRO A 233 0.02 3.33 20.89
CA PRO A 233 0.71 3.88 22.07
C PRO A 233 0.41 3.11 23.36
N VAL A 234 -0.76 2.47 23.47
CA VAL A 234 -1.13 1.66 24.65
C VAL A 234 -0.30 0.37 24.69
N ASN A 235 -0.24 -0.34 23.57
CA ASN A 235 0.49 -1.61 23.47
C ASN A 235 2.00 -1.39 23.52
N GLU A 236 2.50 -0.28 22.97
CA GLU A 236 3.92 0.08 23.05
C GLU A 236 4.33 0.39 24.50
N LYS A 237 3.52 1.15 25.26
CA LYS A 237 3.74 1.35 26.70
C LYS A 237 3.72 0.04 27.48
N LEU A 238 2.78 -0.85 27.15
CA LEU A 238 2.70 -2.17 27.77
C LEU A 238 3.95 -3.01 27.47
N ALA A 239 4.44 -2.96 26.24
CA ALA A 239 5.68 -3.64 25.84
C ALA A 239 6.91 -3.06 26.54
N ILE A 240 7.00 -1.74 26.69
CA ILE A 240 8.07 -1.07 27.46
C ILE A 240 8.05 -1.52 28.92
N GLN A 241 6.89 -1.50 29.55
CA GLN A 241 6.74 -1.95 30.94
C GLN A 241 7.14 -3.43 31.08
N ARG A 242 6.74 -4.29 30.14
CA ARG A 242 7.09 -5.71 30.17
C ARG A 242 8.55 -5.95 29.86
N PHE A 243 9.15 -5.16 28.99
CA PHE A 243 10.58 -5.20 28.75
C PHE A 243 11.34 -4.84 30.03
N THR A 244 11.04 -3.71 30.68
CA THR A 244 11.75 -3.31 31.90
C THR A 244 11.53 -4.29 33.06
N GLU A 245 10.32 -4.78 33.28
CA GLU A 245 10.00 -5.77 34.33
C GLU A 245 10.54 -7.18 34.02
N GLY A 246 10.66 -7.52 32.73
CA GLY A 246 11.03 -8.86 32.24
C GLY A 246 12.53 -9.09 32.09
N LEU A 247 13.36 -8.06 32.28
CA LEU A 247 14.82 -8.17 32.24
C LEU A 247 15.37 -9.07 33.36
N ARG A 248 16.43 -9.82 33.05
CA ARG A 248 17.13 -10.68 34.01
C ARG A 248 17.85 -9.86 35.09
N ASN A 249 18.35 -8.68 34.72
CA ASN A 249 19.10 -7.80 35.61
C ASN A 249 18.18 -6.77 36.28
N GLY A 250 17.88 -6.98 37.57
CA GLY A 250 17.02 -6.08 38.35
C GLY A 250 17.54 -4.65 38.50
N ARG A 251 18.87 -4.45 38.47
CA ARG A 251 19.46 -3.09 38.47
C ARG A 251 19.17 -2.37 37.16
N LEU A 252 19.37 -3.06 36.03
CA LEU A 252 19.07 -2.52 34.71
C LEU A 252 17.58 -2.19 34.58
N SER A 253 16.71 -3.09 35.05
CA SER A 253 15.26 -2.85 35.16
C SER A 253 14.93 -1.55 35.90
N THR A 254 15.58 -1.30 37.04
CA THR A 254 15.35 -0.09 37.84
C THR A 254 15.82 1.18 37.13
N ILE A 255 17.02 1.14 36.52
CA ILE A 255 17.60 2.28 35.78
C ILE A 255 16.70 2.65 34.59
N LEU A 256 16.22 1.66 33.84
CA LEU A 256 15.39 1.89 32.67
C LEU A 256 13.99 2.40 33.05
N THR A 257 13.41 1.86 34.12
CA THR A 257 12.10 2.30 34.62
C THR A 257 12.13 3.76 35.09
N ALA A 258 13.25 4.23 35.64
CA ALA A 258 13.38 5.62 36.10
C ALA A 258 13.57 6.65 34.98
N ARG A 259 13.85 6.22 33.75
CA ARG A 259 14.15 7.11 32.61
C ARG A 259 12.93 7.41 31.72
N ASP A 260 11.75 6.84 32.01
CA ASP A 260 10.46 7.14 31.36
C ASP A 260 10.53 7.28 29.83
N TYR A 261 10.89 6.21 29.14
CA TYR A 261 10.94 6.18 27.67
C TYR A 261 9.56 6.13 27.01
N SER A 262 9.45 6.76 25.84
CA SER A 262 8.24 6.76 25.00
C SER A 262 8.20 5.64 23.97
N GLU A 263 9.36 5.19 23.47
CA GLU A 263 9.47 4.21 22.39
C GLU A 263 10.25 2.98 22.84
N LEU A 264 9.81 1.79 22.43
CA LEU A 264 10.45 0.53 22.85
C LEU A 264 11.90 0.42 22.34
N LYS A 265 12.17 0.93 21.14
CA LYS A 265 13.50 0.92 20.52
C LYS A 265 14.55 1.66 21.35
N ASP A 266 14.15 2.79 21.94
CA ASP A 266 15.03 3.61 22.79
C ASP A 266 15.37 2.88 24.09
N VAL A 267 14.39 2.19 24.68
CA VAL A 267 14.59 1.37 25.88
C VAL A 267 15.57 0.22 25.58
N ILE A 268 15.40 -0.47 24.46
CA ILE A 268 16.28 -1.58 24.05
C ILE A 268 17.71 -1.06 23.83
N ARG A 269 17.85 0.08 23.15
CA ARG A 269 19.17 0.69 22.92
C ARG A 269 19.84 1.09 24.24
N ALA A 270 19.11 1.78 25.12
CA ALA A 270 19.62 2.14 26.43
C ALA A 270 19.98 0.91 27.27
N ALA A 271 19.21 -0.16 27.18
CA ALA A 271 19.50 -1.42 27.86
C ALA A 271 20.82 -2.03 27.38
N LYS A 272 21.08 -2.02 26.06
CA LYS A 272 22.34 -2.49 25.46
C LYS A 272 23.52 -1.62 25.87
N ASP A 273 23.35 -0.29 25.90
CA ASP A 273 24.41 0.65 26.26
C ASP A 273 24.82 0.50 27.74
N GLU A 274 23.85 0.35 28.64
CA GLU A 274 24.10 0.11 30.07
C GLU A 274 24.70 -1.28 30.33
N GLU A 275 24.31 -2.31 29.57
CA GLU A 275 24.93 -3.65 29.68
C GLU A 275 26.40 -3.62 29.26
N ARG A 276 26.73 -2.88 28.20
CA ARG A 276 28.13 -2.70 27.72
C ARG A 276 28.97 -1.87 28.68
N ALA A 277 28.41 -0.80 29.24
CA ALA A 277 29.09 0.04 30.21
C ALA A 277 29.51 -0.74 31.48
N HIS A 278 28.75 -1.78 31.84
CA HIS A 278 29.02 -2.61 33.01
C HIS A 278 29.96 -3.80 32.75
N GLN A 279 30.07 -4.28 31.50
CA GLN A 279 31.09 -5.28 31.15
C GLN A 279 32.51 -4.68 31.14
N GLY A 280 32.65 -3.37 30.98
CA GLY A 280 33.93 -2.65 31.02
C GLY A 280 34.42 -2.19 32.41
N HIS A 281 33.72 -2.54 33.50
CA HIS A 281 34.03 -2.08 34.87
C HIS A 281 34.19 -3.23 35.87
N SER A 282 34.68 -4.39 35.43
CA SER A 282 35.16 -5.42 36.35
C SER A 282 36.59 -5.13 36.78
N THR A 283 36.77 -4.22 37.72
CA THR A 283 37.77 -4.28 38.80
C THR A 283 37.59 -3.09 39.74
N SER A 284 37.46 -3.36 41.04
CA SER A 284 37.67 -2.40 42.15
C SER A 284 36.51 -1.54 42.68
N ALA A 285 35.26 -2.00 42.71
CA ALA A 285 34.23 -1.31 43.52
C ALA A 285 33.18 -2.22 44.20
N GLU A 286 33.41 -3.53 44.25
CA GLU A 286 32.39 -4.49 44.71
C GLU A 286 32.46 -4.85 46.21
N THR A 287 33.15 -4.04 47.03
CA THR A 287 33.29 -4.31 48.48
C THR A 287 32.68 -3.25 49.41
N VAL A 288 32.02 -2.20 48.92
CA VAL A 288 31.53 -1.11 49.80
C VAL A 288 30.00 -1.04 49.97
N PHE A 289 29.19 -1.69 49.11
CA PHE A 289 27.72 -1.65 49.24
C PHE A 289 27.07 -2.94 49.77
N ALA A 290 27.85 -3.92 50.21
CA ALA A 290 27.33 -5.18 50.77
C ALA A 290 26.93 -5.09 52.25
N ALA A 291 26.91 -3.89 52.85
CA ALA A 291 26.73 -3.72 54.29
C ALA A 291 25.64 -2.70 54.66
N GLN A 292 24.45 -2.77 54.07
CA GLN A 292 23.23 -2.19 54.64
C GLN A 292 22.03 -2.60 53.78
N HIS A 293 21.23 -3.55 54.27
CA HIS A 293 19.76 -3.64 54.15
C HIS A 293 19.29 -5.05 54.50
N ARG A 294 19.51 -5.43 55.77
CA ARG A 294 18.58 -6.34 56.45
C ARG A 294 17.33 -5.53 56.80
N GLY A 295 16.20 -5.94 56.24
CA GLY A 295 14.87 -5.55 56.73
C GLY A 295 14.02 -4.72 55.76
N ARG A 296 13.16 -5.39 54.98
CA ARG A 296 11.72 -5.04 54.85
C ARG A 296 10.98 -6.05 53.97
N HIS A 297 10.62 -7.17 54.57
CA HIS A 297 9.43 -7.90 54.17
C HIS A 297 8.20 -7.08 54.59
N ARG A 298 7.70 -6.21 53.71
CA ARG A 298 6.33 -5.64 53.71
C ARG A 298 6.28 -4.54 52.65
N ASN A 299 5.98 -4.90 51.40
CA ASN A 299 5.37 -4.00 50.40
C ASN A 299 4.80 -4.74 49.17
N ARG A 300 4.50 -6.04 49.30
CA ARG A 300 3.91 -6.85 48.22
C ARG A 300 2.39 -6.65 48.02
N LEU A 301 1.77 -5.74 48.77
CA LEU A 301 0.30 -5.55 48.81
C LEU A 301 -0.20 -4.16 48.41
N ARG A 302 0.68 -3.20 48.06
CA ARG A 302 0.25 -1.88 47.55
C ARG A 302 0.05 -1.84 46.04
N GLY A 303 0.87 -2.54 45.26
CA GLY A 303 0.69 -2.64 43.80
C GLY A 303 -0.57 -3.42 43.39
N ILE A 304 -0.95 -4.44 44.17
CA ILE A 304 -2.16 -5.24 43.91
C ILE A 304 -3.44 -4.42 44.20
N ARG A 305 -3.41 -3.46 45.15
CA ARG A 305 -4.57 -2.58 45.41
C ARG A 305 -4.80 -1.54 44.30
N TYR A 306 -3.72 -1.04 43.68
CA TYR A 306 -3.84 -0.15 42.53
C TYR A 306 -4.25 -0.90 41.26
N LEU A 307 -3.75 -2.14 41.06
CA LEU A 307 -4.19 -3.01 39.97
C LEU A 307 -5.65 -3.45 40.13
N LEU A 308 -6.11 -3.75 41.36
CA LEU A 308 -7.54 -4.01 41.60
C LEU A 308 -8.39 -2.77 41.39
N GLY A 309 -7.94 -1.57 41.80
CA GLY A 309 -8.64 -0.30 41.56
C GLY A 309 -8.82 0.02 40.08
N LEU A 310 -7.75 -0.11 39.28
CA LEU A 310 -7.79 0.13 37.83
C LEU A 310 -8.56 -0.96 37.07
N ILE A 311 -8.52 -2.22 37.54
CA ILE A 311 -9.36 -3.29 36.99
C ILE A 311 -10.83 -3.07 37.36
N THR A 312 -11.16 -2.55 38.54
CA THR A 312 -12.56 -2.29 38.93
C THR A 312 -13.15 -1.05 38.27
N GLU A 313 -12.39 0.02 38.07
CA GLU A 313 -12.87 1.23 37.39
C GLU A 313 -13.04 0.97 35.87
N GLY A 314 -12.06 0.33 35.23
CA GLY A 314 -12.17 -0.05 33.82
C GLY A 314 -13.24 -1.12 33.55
N ALA A 315 -13.43 -2.08 34.47
CA ALA A 315 -14.51 -3.06 34.36
C ALA A 315 -15.89 -2.46 34.65
N GLN A 316 -16.01 -1.44 35.53
CA GLN A 316 -17.26 -0.72 35.75
C GLN A 316 -17.64 0.14 34.55
N GLU A 317 -16.68 0.77 33.89
CA GLU A 317 -16.93 1.57 32.68
C GLU A 317 -17.38 0.67 31.53
N VAL A 318 -16.70 -0.47 31.30
CA VAL A 318 -17.09 -1.46 30.28
C VAL A 318 -18.41 -2.16 30.64
N LEU A 319 -18.69 -2.44 31.92
CA LEU A 319 -19.98 -3.00 32.34
C LEU A 319 -21.12 -1.98 32.23
N LEU A 320 -20.87 -0.68 32.42
CA LEU A 320 -21.85 0.37 32.16
C LEU A 320 -22.13 0.49 30.66
N THR A 321 -21.12 0.43 29.79
CA THR A 321 -21.33 0.44 28.33
C THR A 321 -22.06 -0.81 27.84
N ILE A 322 -21.69 -2.00 28.36
CA ILE A 322 -22.39 -3.25 28.04
C ILE A 322 -23.82 -3.24 28.59
N ARG A 323 -24.07 -2.66 29.77
CA ARG A 323 -25.42 -2.55 30.35
C ARG A 323 -26.30 -1.60 29.55
N GLU A 324 -25.76 -0.48 29.09
CA GLU A 324 -26.48 0.45 28.19
C GLU A 324 -26.82 -0.23 26.85
N ASP A 325 -25.90 -1.00 26.27
CA ASP A 325 -26.16 -1.74 25.03
C ASP A 325 -27.16 -2.90 25.23
N VAL A 326 -27.11 -3.61 26.37
CA VAL A 326 -28.06 -4.68 26.71
C VAL A 326 -29.45 -4.10 26.97
N ASP A 327 -29.57 -2.97 27.66
CA ASP A 327 -30.87 -2.31 27.87
C ASP A 327 -31.45 -1.80 26.54
N VAL A 328 -30.62 -1.29 25.62
CA VAL A 328 -31.05 -0.91 24.27
C VAL A 328 -31.49 -2.12 23.45
N ILE A 329 -30.78 -3.26 23.53
CA ILE A 329 -31.18 -4.51 22.86
C ILE A 329 -32.49 -5.04 23.44
N THR A 330 -32.67 -4.98 24.77
CA THR A 330 -33.88 -5.45 25.46
C THR A 330 -35.08 -4.58 25.13
N VAL A 331 -34.91 -3.25 25.04
CA VAL A 331 -35.93 -2.32 24.58
C VAL A 331 -36.29 -2.56 23.12
N ARG A 332 -35.30 -2.81 22.24
CA ARG A 332 -35.55 -3.14 20.82
C ARG A 332 -36.29 -4.47 20.64
N LEU A 333 -35.98 -5.48 21.45
CA LEU A 333 -36.69 -6.76 21.44
C LEU A 333 -38.14 -6.59 21.89
N ARG A 334 -38.40 -5.84 22.98
CA ARG A 334 -39.77 -5.55 23.40
C ARG A 334 -40.53 -4.76 22.35
N ILE A 335 -39.95 -3.72 21.75
CA ILE A 335 -40.59 -2.98 20.65
C ILE A 335 -40.94 -3.91 19.48
N ARG A 336 -40.04 -4.85 19.14
CA ARG A 336 -40.28 -5.82 18.06
C ARG A 336 -41.40 -6.80 18.40
N GLU A 337 -41.49 -7.28 19.65
CA GLU A 337 -42.59 -8.13 20.12
C GLU A 337 -43.92 -7.38 20.14
N THR A 338 -43.94 -6.11 20.59
CA THR A 338 -45.16 -5.29 20.56
C THR A 338 -45.60 -4.99 19.14
N ILE A 339 -44.66 -4.72 18.22
CA ILE A 339 -44.98 -4.53 16.80
C ILE A 339 -45.59 -5.81 16.24
N ILE A 340 -44.97 -6.98 16.44
CA ILE A 340 -45.52 -8.26 15.96
C ILE A 340 -46.92 -8.55 16.51
N ALA A 341 -47.15 -8.26 17.79
CA ALA A 341 -48.47 -8.42 18.41
C ALA A 341 -49.52 -7.49 17.78
N ILE A 342 -49.17 -6.22 17.53
CA ILE A 342 -50.07 -5.25 16.88
C ILE A 342 -50.35 -5.66 15.43
N THR A 343 -49.34 -6.05 14.66
CA THR A 343 -49.54 -6.49 13.27
C THR A 343 -50.36 -7.78 13.20
N GLY A 344 -50.20 -8.68 14.17
CA GLY A 344 -51.01 -9.90 14.29
C GLY A 344 -52.49 -9.61 14.57
N ILE A 345 -52.79 -8.62 15.42
CA ILE A 345 -54.17 -8.21 15.71
C ILE A 345 -54.82 -7.53 14.50
N ILE A 346 -54.07 -6.72 13.75
CA ILE A 346 -54.57 -6.05 12.52
C ILE A 346 -54.84 -7.05 11.39
N LEU A 347 -54.19 -8.22 11.39
CA LEU A 347 -54.43 -9.29 10.40
C LEU A 347 -55.61 -10.21 10.75
N ILE A 348 -56.15 -10.12 11.97
CA ILE A 348 -57.25 -10.97 12.47
C ILE A 348 -58.59 -10.21 12.54
N CYS A 349 -58.56 -8.88 12.60
CA CYS A 349 -59.72 -8.01 12.38
C CYS A 349 -59.87 -7.68 10.90
#